data_AF-X5F3M3-F1
#
_entry.id   AF-X5F3M3-F1
#
_cell.length_a   1.000
_cell.length_b   1.000
_cell.length_c   1.000
_cell.angle_alpha   90.00
_cell.angle_beta   90.00
_cell.angle_gamma   90.00
#
_symmetry.space_group_name_H-M   'P 1'
#
loop_
_entity.id
_entity.type
_entity.pdbx_description
1 polymer ?
#
loop_
_entity_poly.entity_id
_entity_poly.type
_entity_poly.pdbx_seq_one_letter_code
_entity_poly.pdbx_strand_id
1 'polypeptide(L)'
;KVLADTSDPEFVTAINTRDAKLRFNRVWTVCKKKRRCENEDRNEKNDDEFAPGMKPAAHNHGGCGNVQPQVRQAALQLKAAFDVAQEDGPKRRETVPITPEMAHGILRRITEEDLRHMGLNSDYARPEWMILTVLPVPPPPVRPSISMDGTGTGMRNEDDLTYKLGDIIRANGNVKQAIREGSPQHIARDFEELLQYHVATYMDNDIAGQPRALQKSGRPVKAIRARLKGKEGRLRGNLMGKRVDFSARTVITGDANLSLHEVGVPRSIARTLTYPETVTPYNIGKLHQLVENGPNEHPGAKYVIRADGTRIDLRHHRRAAQI
;
A
#
# COMPACT_ATOMS: atom_id res chain seq x y z
N LYS A 1 1.44 -22.88 16.94
CA LYS A 1 0.85 -24.14 16.48
C LYS A 1 -0.44 -23.87 15.73
N VAL A 2 -0.48 -24.29 14.49
CA VAL A 2 -1.74 -24.39 13.71
C VAL A 2 -2.66 -25.36 14.44
N LEU A 3 -3.98 -25.14 14.44
CA LEU A 3 -4.93 -25.97 15.22
C LEU A 3 -5.16 -27.38 14.65
N ALA A 4 -4.82 -27.57 13.38
CA ALA A 4 -4.87 -28.85 12.69
C ALA A 4 -3.44 -29.33 12.40
N ASP A 5 -3.31 -30.64 12.27
CA ASP A 5 -2.05 -31.37 12.19
C ASP A 5 -2.10 -32.41 11.07
N THR A 6 -0.97 -33.05 10.81
CA THR A 6 -0.84 -34.06 9.76
C THR A 6 -1.64 -35.34 10.03
N SER A 7 -2.22 -35.50 11.22
CA SER A 7 -3.17 -36.59 11.51
C SER A 7 -4.54 -36.39 10.84
N ASP A 8 -4.89 -35.15 10.46
CA ASP A 8 -6.10 -34.86 9.71
C ASP A 8 -5.84 -34.94 8.19
N PRO A 9 -6.48 -35.88 7.45
CA PRO A 9 -6.30 -35.98 6.01
C PRO A 9 -6.78 -34.73 5.24
N GLU A 10 -7.77 -33.99 5.76
CA GLU A 10 -8.18 -32.70 5.17
C GLU A 10 -7.05 -31.66 5.30
N PHE A 11 -6.30 -31.70 6.40
CA PHE A 11 -5.16 -30.81 6.60
C PHE A 11 -3.97 -31.17 5.71
N VAL A 12 -3.65 -32.47 5.59
CA VAL A 12 -2.56 -32.94 4.70
C VAL A 12 -2.83 -32.55 3.24
N THR A 13 -4.06 -32.71 2.78
CA THR A 13 -4.44 -32.28 1.42
C THR A 13 -4.41 -30.75 1.26
N ALA A 14 -4.74 -30.00 2.32
CA ALA A 14 -4.61 -28.55 2.32
C ALA A 14 -3.15 -28.07 2.20
N ILE A 15 -2.22 -28.60 3.02
CA ILE A 15 -0.81 -28.19 3.01
C ILE A 15 -0.08 -28.52 1.70
N ASN A 16 -0.49 -29.60 1.02
CA ASN A 16 0.07 -30.02 -0.27
C ASN A 16 -0.40 -29.16 -1.45
N THR A 17 -1.29 -28.20 -1.22
CA THR A 17 -1.73 -27.27 -2.26
C THR A 17 -0.58 -26.35 -2.66
N ARG A 18 -0.20 -26.37 -3.94
CA ARG A 18 0.95 -25.62 -4.47
C ARG A 18 0.78 -24.10 -4.40
N ASP A 19 -0.42 -23.58 -4.69
CA ASP A 19 -0.71 -22.15 -4.59
C ASP A 19 -0.82 -21.73 -3.12
N ALA A 20 0.06 -20.84 -2.69
CA ALA A 20 0.13 -20.32 -1.33
C ALA A 20 -1.18 -19.67 -0.85
N LYS A 21 -1.87 -18.92 -1.71
CA LYS A 21 -3.11 -18.22 -1.33
C LYS A 21 -4.26 -19.21 -1.16
N LEU A 22 -4.35 -20.18 -2.07
CA LEU A 22 -5.37 -21.23 -1.98
C LEU A 22 -5.10 -22.15 -0.78
N ARG A 23 -3.83 -22.48 -0.53
CA ARG A 23 -3.39 -23.25 0.63
C ARG A 23 -3.82 -22.58 1.94
N PHE A 24 -3.56 -21.27 2.10
CA PHE A 24 -3.99 -20.53 3.29
C PHE A 24 -5.49 -20.65 3.54
N ASN A 25 -6.31 -20.46 2.48
CA ASN A 25 -7.76 -20.57 2.61
C ASN A 25 -8.22 -21.97 3.01
N ARG A 26 -7.63 -23.02 2.41
CA ARG A 26 -7.96 -24.42 2.75
C ARG A 26 -7.58 -24.75 4.19
N VAL A 27 -6.35 -24.39 4.60
CA VAL A 27 -5.87 -24.57 5.97
C VAL A 27 -6.77 -23.83 6.96
N TRP A 28 -7.16 -22.60 6.65
CA TRP A 28 -8.08 -21.81 7.48
C TRP A 28 -9.46 -22.47 7.59
N THR A 29 -10.02 -23.01 6.50
CA THR A 29 -11.31 -23.71 6.53
C THR A 29 -11.29 -24.94 7.43
N VAL A 30 -10.20 -25.71 7.43
CA VAL A 30 -10.03 -26.86 8.34
C VAL A 30 -9.89 -26.38 9.78
N CYS A 31 -8.99 -25.42 10.04
CA CYS A 31 -8.72 -24.93 11.41
C CYS A 31 -9.92 -24.22 12.04
N LYS A 32 -10.75 -23.53 11.26
CA LYS A 32 -11.95 -22.82 11.74
C LYS A 32 -12.96 -23.77 12.39
N LYS A 33 -13.02 -25.05 11.97
CA LYS A 33 -13.93 -26.05 12.55
C LYS A 33 -13.48 -26.47 13.96
N LYS A 34 -12.17 -26.45 14.25
CA LYS A 34 -11.60 -26.83 15.54
C LYS A 34 -11.71 -25.67 16.54
N ARG A 35 -12.39 -25.91 17.67
CA ARG A 35 -12.61 -24.90 18.74
C ARG A 35 -11.79 -25.16 20.01
N ARG A 36 -10.91 -26.15 20.01
CA ARG A 36 -10.02 -26.48 21.13
C ARG A 36 -8.65 -26.83 20.58
N CYS A 37 -7.60 -26.40 21.28
CA CYS A 37 -6.24 -26.81 21.00
C CYS A 37 -6.00 -28.19 21.63
N GLU A 38 -6.00 -29.24 20.82
CA GLU A 38 -5.87 -30.64 21.27
C GLU A 38 -4.48 -30.86 21.92
N ASN A 39 -4.47 -31.41 23.13
CA ASN A 39 -3.26 -31.76 23.91
C ASN A 39 -3.29 -33.24 24.36
N GLU A 40 -4.30 -33.99 23.96
CA GLU A 40 -4.41 -35.40 24.29
C GLU A 40 -3.93 -36.20 23.08
N ASP A 41 -3.17 -37.26 23.36
CA ASP A 41 -2.95 -38.30 22.36
C ASP A 41 -4.32 -38.87 21.98
N ARG A 42 -4.57 -39.03 20.68
CA ARG A 42 -5.75 -39.75 20.22
C ARG A 42 -5.57 -41.21 20.64
N ASN A 43 -6.07 -41.54 21.84
CA ASN A 43 -6.25 -42.92 22.24
C ASN A 43 -7.22 -43.56 21.25
N GLU A 44 -6.70 -44.40 20.36
CA GLU A 44 -7.52 -45.41 19.72
C GLU A 44 -8.01 -46.33 20.85
N LYS A 45 -9.19 -46.01 21.41
CA LYS A 45 -9.99 -46.99 22.13
C LYS A 45 -10.51 -47.98 21.08
N ASN A 46 -9.65 -48.89 20.63
CA ASN A 46 -10.03 -50.17 20.05
C ASN A 46 -9.13 -51.22 20.69
N ASP A 47 -9.69 -51.95 21.64
CA ASP A 47 -9.14 -53.13 22.31
C ASP A 47 -9.07 -54.36 21.38
N ASP A 48 -8.85 -54.21 20.07
CA ASP A 48 -8.86 -55.34 19.15
C ASP A 48 -7.62 -55.40 18.24
N GLU A 49 -6.85 -56.46 18.49
CA GLU A 49 -5.97 -57.19 17.57
C GLU A 49 -4.75 -56.47 16.97
N PHE A 50 -3.58 -56.88 17.49
CA PHE A 50 -2.25 -56.57 16.97
C PHE A 50 -2.04 -57.19 15.58
N ALA A 51 -2.33 -56.45 14.50
CA ALA A 51 -1.97 -56.81 13.13
C ALA A 51 -0.58 -56.22 12.74
N PRO A 52 0.33 -56.99 12.11
CA PRO A 52 1.65 -56.53 11.73
C PRO A 52 1.59 -55.62 10.48
N GLY A 53 1.55 -54.31 10.70
CA GLY A 53 1.57 -53.29 9.63
C GLY A 53 1.21 -51.87 10.08
N MET A 54 1.42 -51.55 11.37
CA MET A 54 0.90 -50.36 12.04
C MET A 54 1.29 -49.04 11.33
N LYS A 55 0.27 -48.23 11.04
CA LYS A 55 0.42 -46.78 10.85
C LYS A 55 1.05 -46.18 12.12
N PRO A 56 1.93 -45.17 12.01
CA PRO A 56 2.59 -44.60 13.18
C PRO A 56 1.53 -44.13 14.19
N ALA A 57 1.80 -44.41 15.47
CA ALA A 57 0.97 -43.99 16.60
C ALA A 57 0.57 -42.52 16.47
N ALA A 58 -0.70 -42.21 16.72
CA ALA A 58 -1.23 -40.86 16.63
C ALA A 58 -0.49 -39.95 17.62
N HIS A 59 0.47 -39.19 17.11
CA HIS A 59 1.34 -38.35 17.91
C HIS A 59 0.54 -37.17 18.47
N ASN A 60 0.69 -36.87 19.76
CA ASN A 60 0.16 -35.66 20.37
C ASN A 60 0.50 -34.43 19.52
N HIS A 61 -0.51 -33.64 19.16
CA HIS A 61 -0.36 -32.36 18.48
C HIS A 61 0.47 -31.35 19.33
N GLY A 62 0.64 -31.64 20.63
CA GLY A 62 1.41 -30.83 21.58
C GLY A 62 0.80 -29.45 21.75
N GLY A 63 -0.54 -29.39 21.76
CA GLY A 63 -1.32 -28.20 22.02
C GLY A 63 -1.42 -27.87 23.50
N CYS A 64 -2.08 -26.77 23.85
CA CYS A 64 -2.18 -26.31 25.23
C CYS A 64 -3.52 -26.62 25.93
N GLY A 65 -4.45 -27.32 25.27
CA GLY A 65 -5.76 -27.68 25.83
C GLY A 65 -6.79 -26.55 25.83
N ASN A 66 -6.39 -25.29 25.60
CA ASN A 66 -7.26 -24.12 25.68
C ASN A 66 -8.33 -24.08 24.58
N VAL A 67 -9.51 -23.58 24.96
CA VAL A 67 -10.62 -23.32 24.03
C VAL A 67 -10.34 -22.07 23.21
N GLN A 68 -10.61 -22.15 21.91
CA GLN A 68 -10.39 -21.05 20.97
C GLN A 68 -11.63 -20.15 20.91
N PRO A 69 -11.48 -18.83 21.09
CA PRO A 69 -12.58 -17.90 21.02
C PRO A 69 -13.10 -17.72 19.59
N GLN A 70 -14.37 -17.32 19.47
CA GLN A 70 -14.86 -16.77 18.21
C GLN A 70 -14.43 -15.32 18.08
N VAL A 71 -13.46 -15.07 17.21
CA VAL A 71 -12.99 -13.70 16.93
C VAL A 71 -13.98 -12.99 16.01
N ARG A 72 -14.43 -11.81 16.42
CA ARG A 72 -15.26 -10.91 15.61
C ARG A 72 -14.57 -9.56 15.48
N GLN A 73 -14.63 -9.00 14.27
CA GLN A 73 -14.20 -7.62 14.03
C GLN A 73 -15.37 -6.68 14.30
N ALA A 74 -15.12 -5.63 15.08
CA ALA A 74 -16.02 -4.51 15.28
C ALA A 74 -15.24 -3.23 15.00
N ALA A 75 -15.52 -2.59 13.86
CA ALA A 75 -14.75 -1.44 13.38
C ALA A 75 -13.23 -1.73 13.30
N LEU A 76 -12.43 -0.99 14.06
CA LEU A 76 -10.97 -1.15 14.14
C LEU A 76 -10.54 -2.14 15.25
N GLN A 77 -11.49 -2.71 16.00
CA GLN A 77 -11.19 -3.61 17.12
C GLN A 77 -11.48 -5.07 16.78
N LEU A 78 -10.69 -5.97 17.37
CA LEU A 78 -10.95 -7.39 17.39
C LEU A 78 -11.45 -7.80 18.78
N LYS A 79 -12.52 -8.59 18.82
CA LYS A 79 -13.13 -9.07 20.06
C LYS A 79 -13.20 -10.59 20.04
N ALA A 80 -12.64 -11.22 21.06
CA ALA A 80 -12.70 -12.65 21.33
C ALA A 80 -13.98 -12.98 22.12
N ALA A 81 -14.89 -13.75 21.55
CA ALA A 81 -16.09 -14.23 22.23
C ALA A 81 -15.88 -15.66 22.75
N PHE A 82 -16.08 -15.85 24.05
CA PHE A 82 -16.04 -17.14 24.74
C PHE A 82 -17.47 -17.55 25.12
N ASP A 83 -17.81 -18.82 24.88
CA ASP A 83 -19.08 -19.39 25.33
C ASP A 83 -18.80 -20.06 26.69
N VAL A 84 -19.20 -19.42 27.79
CA VAL A 84 -19.00 -19.93 29.15
C VAL A 84 -20.26 -20.66 29.59
N ALA A 85 -20.11 -21.93 29.98
CA ALA A 85 -21.19 -22.70 30.58
C ALA A 85 -21.34 -22.27 32.04
N GLN A 86 -22.55 -21.84 32.43
CA GLN A 86 -22.91 -21.56 33.82
C GLN A 86 -23.52 -22.83 34.42
N GLU A 87 -23.24 -23.13 35.70
CA GLU A 87 -23.68 -24.38 36.35
C GLU A 87 -25.21 -24.57 36.36
N ASP A 88 -26.00 -23.49 36.29
CA ASP A 88 -27.48 -23.54 36.31
C ASP A 88 -28.16 -22.56 35.32
N GLY A 89 -27.62 -22.36 34.11
CA GLY A 89 -28.23 -21.44 33.14
C GLY A 89 -27.78 -21.54 31.68
N PRO A 90 -28.44 -20.78 30.77
CA PRO A 90 -28.04 -20.74 29.37
C PRO A 90 -26.60 -20.19 29.22
N LYS A 91 -25.85 -20.74 28.27
CA LYS A 91 -24.45 -20.36 27.98
C LYS A 91 -24.34 -18.84 27.82
N ARG A 92 -23.54 -18.20 28.68
CA ARG A 92 -23.27 -16.76 28.59
C ARG A 92 -22.10 -16.51 27.66
N ARG A 93 -22.28 -15.53 26.75
CA ARG A 93 -21.21 -15.07 25.87
C ARG A 93 -20.43 -13.94 26.52
N GLU A 94 -19.19 -14.23 26.89
CA GLU A 94 -18.25 -13.23 27.37
C GLU A 94 -17.41 -12.73 26.20
N THR A 95 -17.19 -11.42 26.12
CA THR A 95 -16.45 -10.80 25.01
C THR A 95 -15.28 -10.00 25.54
N VAL A 96 -14.07 -10.41 25.18
CA VAL A 96 -12.82 -9.77 25.60
C VAL A 96 -12.16 -9.11 24.38
N PRO A 97 -11.73 -7.84 24.44
CA PRO A 97 -10.99 -7.22 23.34
C PRO A 97 -9.61 -7.88 23.18
N ILE A 98 -9.20 -8.12 21.93
CA ILE A 98 -7.85 -8.58 21.61
C ILE A 98 -7.00 -7.33 21.35
N THR A 99 -6.05 -7.05 22.24
CA THR A 99 -5.16 -5.89 22.07
C THR A 99 -4.10 -6.17 20.98
N PRO A 100 -3.56 -5.12 20.34
CA PRO A 100 -2.48 -5.28 19.37
C PRO A 100 -1.24 -5.97 19.96
N GLU A 101 -0.92 -5.72 21.24
CA GLU A 101 0.19 -6.36 21.94
C GLU A 101 -0.04 -7.87 22.10
N MET A 102 -1.25 -8.28 22.53
CA MET A 102 -1.61 -9.70 22.62
C MET A 102 -1.51 -10.38 21.25
N ALA A 103 -2.04 -9.75 20.20
CA ALA A 103 -1.96 -10.27 18.84
C ALA A 103 -0.50 -10.39 18.38
N HIS A 104 0.34 -9.40 18.64
CA HIS A 104 1.76 -9.43 18.28
C HIS A 104 2.52 -10.56 18.99
N GLY A 105 2.26 -10.73 20.30
CA GLY A 105 2.84 -11.82 21.08
C GLY A 105 2.45 -13.20 20.59
N ILE A 106 1.19 -13.39 20.15
CA ILE A 106 0.71 -14.65 19.57
C ILE A 106 1.36 -14.90 18.20
N LEU A 107 1.32 -13.90 17.31
CA LEU A 107 1.83 -14.04 15.94
C LEU A 107 3.34 -14.30 15.90
N ARG A 108 4.11 -13.69 16.82
CA ARG A 108 5.56 -13.91 16.94
C ARG A 108 5.93 -15.33 17.42
N ARG A 109 5.04 -16.03 18.12
CA ARG A 109 5.27 -17.39 18.63
C ARG A 109 4.95 -18.48 17.60
N ILE A 110 4.48 -18.12 16.41
CA ILE A 110 4.22 -19.07 15.34
C ILE A 110 5.57 -19.58 14.79
N THR A 111 5.73 -20.90 14.68
CA THR A 111 6.96 -21.51 14.19
C THR A 111 7.08 -21.37 12.67
N GLU A 112 8.31 -21.44 12.13
CA GLU A 112 8.51 -21.35 10.67
C GLU A 112 7.83 -22.49 9.90
N GLU A 113 7.74 -23.67 10.50
CA GLU A 113 7.02 -24.81 9.94
C GLU A 113 5.52 -24.52 9.81
N ASP A 114 4.89 -23.98 10.86
CA ASP A 114 3.49 -23.53 10.83
C ASP A 114 3.26 -22.47 9.75
N LEU A 115 4.21 -21.52 9.59
CA LEU A 115 4.14 -20.49 8.55
C LEU A 115 4.13 -21.12 7.15
N ARG A 116 5.01 -22.09 6.90
CA ARG A 116 5.08 -22.82 5.62
C ARG A 116 3.79 -23.61 5.35
N HIS A 117 3.23 -24.26 6.37
CA HIS A 117 1.96 -24.99 6.25
C HIS A 117 0.79 -24.07 5.87
N MET A 118 0.71 -22.89 6.48
CA MET A 118 -0.28 -21.86 6.11
C MET A 118 -0.03 -21.24 4.73
N GLY A 119 1.19 -21.39 4.19
CA GLY A 119 1.61 -20.79 2.94
C GLY A 119 2.07 -19.35 3.05
N LEU A 120 2.50 -18.94 4.23
CA LEU A 120 3.17 -17.67 4.47
C LEU A 120 4.67 -17.82 4.29
N ASN A 121 5.36 -16.71 4.04
CA ASN A 121 6.80 -16.69 3.82
C ASN A 121 7.53 -16.13 5.05
N SER A 122 8.49 -16.88 5.60
CA SER A 122 9.27 -16.46 6.78
C SER A 122 10.18 -15.26 6.50
N ASP A 123 10.65 -15.11 5.26
CA ASP A 123 11.66 -14.11 4.93
C ASP A 123 11.06 -12.75 4.57
N TYR A 124 9.92 -12.77 3.86
CA TYR A 124 9.33 -11.55 3.28
C TYR A 124 8.00 -11.12 3.89
N ALA A 125 7.28 -12.02 4.57
CA ALA A 125 5.91 -11.77 5.00
C ALA A 125 5.57 -12.46 6.32
N ARG A 126 6.34 -12.17 7.37
CA ARG A 126 6.00 -12.71 8.69
C ARG A 126 4.73 -12.08 9.26
N PRO A 127 3.82 -12.86 9.89
CA PRO A 127 2.53 -12.36 10.34
C PRO A 127 2.59 -11.20 11.33
N GLU A 128 3.58 -11.20 12.23
CA GLU A 128 3.78 -10.16 13.23
C GLU A 128 4.09 -8.79 12.64
N TRP A 129 4.57 -8.72 11.38
CA TRP A 129 4.81 -7.47 10.66
C TRP A 129 3.51 -6.82 10.17
N MET A 130 2.38 -7.53 10.21
CA MET A 130 1.07 -6.93 9.97
C MET A 130 0.67 -5.95 11.09
N ILE A 131 1.29 -6.06 12.27
CA ILE A 131 1.09 -5.13 13.39
C ILE A 131 2.21 -4.09 13.34
N LEU A 132 1.82 -2.83 13.13
CA LEU A 132 2.76 -1.72 12.98
C LEU A 132 3.31 -1.30 14.35
N THR A 133 4.56 -1.65 14.62
CA THR A 133 5.33 -1.16 15.79
C THR A 133 6.17 0.07 15.45
N VAL A 134 6.66 0.14 14.21
CA VAL A 134 7.43 1.26 13.67
C VAL A 134 6.75 1.74 12.39
N LEU A 135 6.29 3.00 12.38
CA LEU A 135 5.65 3.60 11.21
C LEU A 135 6.70 4.38 10.38
N PRO A 136 6.98 3.98 9.13
CA PRO A 136 7.92 4.71 8.29
C PRO A 136 7.33 6.06 7.84
N VAL A 137 8.12 7.12 7.95
CA VAL A 137 7.73 8.46 7.51
C VAL A 137 8.24 8.71 6.09
N PRO A 138 7.35 8.99 5.11
CA PRO A 138 7.78 9.24 3.74
C PRO A 138 8.55 10.56 3.60
N PRO A 139 9.52 10.65 2.67
CA PRO A 139 10.32 11.85 2.48
C PRO A 139 9.53 12.98 1.79
N PRO A 140 10.00 14.25 1.85
CA PRO A 140 9.31 15.41 1.27
C PRO A 140 8.82 15.27 -0.18
N PRO A 141 9.52 14.59 -1.12
CA PRO A 141 9.01 14.42 -2.49
C PRO A 141 7.68 13.67 -2.59
N VAL A 142 7.35 12.82 -1.60
CA VAL A 142 6.06 12.11 -1.52
C VAL A 142 4.97 12.96 -0.89
N ARG A 143 5.36 13.94 -0.06
CA ARG A 143 4.51 14.87 0.70
C ARG A 143 4.94 16.33 0.44
N PRO A 144 4.77 16.84 -0.79
CA PRO A 144 5.30 18.14 -1.18
C PRO A 144 4.62 19.28 -0.41
N SER A 145 5.39 20.26 0.03
CA SER A 145 4.87 21.50 0.57
C SER A 145 4.72 22.55 -0.52
N ILE A 146 3.70 23.39 -0.41
CA ILE A 146 3.43 24.49 -1.35
C ILE A 146 3.59 25.80 -0.57
N SER A 147 4.62 26.57 -0.92
CA SER A 147 4.78 27.95 -0.44
C SER A 147 4.05 28.90 -1.39
N MET A 148 3.16 29.76 -0.87
CA MET A 148 2.45 30.72 -1.70
C MET A 148 3.39 31.74 -2.36
N ASP A 149 4.43 32.17 -1.66
CA ASP A 149 5.29 33.28 -2.11
C ASP A 149 6.62 32.84 -2.73
N GLY A 150 6.92 31.53 -2.78
CA GLY A 150 8.17 30.98 -3.32
C GLY A 150 9.45 31.35 -2.54
N THR A 151 9.39 32.31 -1.63
CA THR A 151 10.52 32.84 -0.84
C THR A 151 10.88 31.99 0.38
N GLY A 152 10.18 30.88 0.62
CA GLY A 152 10.42 29.97 1.75
C GLY A 152 10.07 30.54 3.14
N THR A 153 9.91 31.86 3.29
CA THR A 153 9.58 32.55 4.54
C THR A 153 8.10 32.90 4.69
N GLY A 154 7.31 32.81 3.61
CA GLY A 154 5.87 33.04 3.62
C GLY A 154 5.04 31.88 4.19
N MET A 155 3.71 32.06 4.23
CA MET A 155 2.77 31.01 4.66
C MET A 155 2.92 29.75 3.80
N ARG A 156 3.18 28.62 4.46
CA ARG A 156 3.35 27.30 3.83
C ARG A 156 2.09 26.46 3.99
N ASN A 157 1.57 25.95 2.87
CA ASN A 157 0.53 24.94 2.86
C ASN A 157 1.21 23.57 2.71
N GLU A 158 1.16 22.79 3.78
CA GLU A 158 1.74 21.45 3.81
C GLU A 158 0.79 20.42 3.19
N ASP A 159 1.34 19.29 2.77
CA ASP A 159 0.54 18.17 2.25
C ASP A 159 -0.36 17.54 3.34
N ASP A 160 -1.51 17.01 2.92
CA ASP A 160 -2.46 16.27 3.77
C ASP A 160 -1.80 15.18 4.63
N LEU A 161 -0.82 14.46 4.08
CA LEU A 161 -0.08 13.43 4.81
C LEU A 161 0.78 14.04 5.91
N THR A 162 1.36 15.22 5.71
CA THR A 162 2.15 15.92 6.73
C THR A 162 1.28 16.32 7.91
N TYR A 163 0.09 16.86 7.67
CA TYR A 163 -0.86 17.17 8.75
C TYR A 163 -1.26 15.93 9.54
N LYS A 164 -1.58 14.84 8.84
CA LYS A 164 -1.99 13.60 9.50
C LYS A 164 -0.86 12.95 10.30
N LEU A 165 0.38 13.00 9.80
CA LEU A 165 1.56 12.57 10.56
C LEU A 165 1.75 13.41 11.83
N GLY A 166 1.50 14.72 11.77
CA GLY A 166 1.50 15.58 12.96
C GLY A 166 0.46 15.16 14.00
N ASP A 167 -0.75 14.77 13.57
CA ASP A 167 -1.76 14.22 14.48
C ASP A 167 -1.34 12.89 15.10
N ILE A 168 -0.74 11.99 14.30
CA ILE A 168 -0.24 10.69 14.79
C ILE A 168 0.82 10.90 15.88
N ILE A 169 1.77 11.82 15.66
CA ILE A 169 2.82 12.10 16.65
C ILE A 169 2.21 12.66 17.93
N ARG A 170 1.23 13.57 17.83
CA ARG A 170 0.51 14.12 19.01
C ARG A 170 -0.23 13.02 19.77
N ALA A 171 -1.01 12.19 19.07
CA ALA A 171 -1.74 11.08 19.70
C ALA A 171 -0.79 10.09 20.39
N ASN A 172 0.33 9.76 19.75
CA ASN A 172 1.35 8.89 20.34
C ASN A 172 2.01 9.51 21.58
N GLY A 173 2.24 10.83 21.57
CA GLY A 173 2.72 11.57 22.74
C GLY A 173 1.75 11.47 23.92
N ASN A 174 0.45 11.64 23.67
CA ASN A 174 -0.59 11.53 24.69
C ASN A 174 -0.68 10.13 25.28
N VAL A 175 -0.63 9.06 24.46
CA VAL A 175 -0.59 7.67 24.94
C VAL A 175 0.62 7.43 25.84
N LYS A 176 1.81 7.89 25.39
CA LYS A 176 3.05 7.74 26.17
C LYS A 176 2.99 8.48 27.51
N GLN A 177 2.36 9.65 27.53
CA GLN A 177 2.16 10.43 28.75
C GLN A 177 1.17 9.73 29.69
N ALA A 178 0.02 9.28 29.18
CA ALA A 178 -1.00 8.58 29.96
C ALA A 178 -0.44 7.32 30.65
N ILE A 179 0.40 6.54 29.94
CA ILE A 179 1.07 5.36 30.51
C ILE A 179 2.06 5.76 31.61
N ARG A 180 2.84 6.83 31.40
CA ARG A 180 3.85 7.30 32.37
C ARG A 180 3.21 7.82 33.67
N GLU A 181 2.10 8.52 33.54
CA GLU A 181 1.37 9.11 34.68
C GLU A 181 0.50 8.08 35.42
N GLY A 182 0.42 6.83 34.92
CA GLY A 182 -0.44 5.81 35.52
C GLY A 182 -1.92 6.14 35.40
N SER A 183 -2.32 6.75 34.28
CA SER A 183 -3.71 7.09 34.01
C SER A 183 -4.62 5.85 34.10
N PRO A 184 -5.88 6.01 34.55
CA PRO A 184 -6.84 4.91 34.56
C PRO A 184 -6.92 4.15 33.23
N GLN A 185 -7.06 2.82 33.29
CA GLN A 185 -7.02 1.94 32.11
C GLN A 185 -8.04 2.32 31.02
N HIS A 186 -9.20 2.83 31.41
CA HIS A 186 -10.23 3.27 30.45
C HIS A 186 -9.76 4.49 29.63
N ILE A 187 -9.13 5.48 30.27
CA ILE A 187 -8.58 6.67 29.61
C ILE A 187 -7.41 6.30 28.71
N ALA A 188 -6.50 5.44 29.19
CA ALA A 188 -5.37 4.96 28.38
C ALA A 188 -5.86 4.28 27.09
N ARG A 189 -6.90 3.45 27.20
CA ARG A 189 -7.54 2.79 26.07
C ARG A 189 -8.16 3.78 25.07
N ASP A 190 -8.82 4.83 25.54
CA ASP A 190 -9.40 5.86 24.65
C ASP A 190 -8.30 6.56 23.83
N PHE A 191 -7.15 6.84 24.44
CA PHE A 191 -5.99 7.40 23.72
C PHE A 191 -5.38 6.41 22.71
N GLU A 192 -5.31 5.13 23.06
CA GLU A 192 -4.87 4.07 22.13
C GLU A 192 -5.80 3.93 20.92
N GLU A 193 -7.12 3.95 21.16
CA GLU A 193 -8.13 3.90 20.10
C GLU A 193 -8.03 5.11 19.16
N LEU A 194 -7.77 6.29 19.72
CA LEU A 194 -7.54 7.50 18.93
C LEU A 194 -6.27 7.39 18.06
N LEU A 195 -5.16 6.89 18.63
CA LEU A 195 -3.93 6.65 17.87
C LEU A 195 -4.19 5.65 16.72
N GLN A 196 -4.90 4.56 17.01
CA GLN A 196 -5.26 3.56 16.01
C GLN A 196 -6.10 4.17 14.88
N TYR A 197 -7.06 5.03 15.21
CA TYR A 197 -7.86 5.76 14.22
C TYR A 197 -7.00 6.65 13.32
N HIS A 198 -6.04 7.41 13.88
CA HIS A 198 -5.18 8.27 13.08
C HIS A 198 -4.26 7.48 12.14
N VAL A 199 -3.69 6.36 12.60
CA VAL A 199 -2.86 5.49 11.76
C VAL A 199 -3.69 4.80 10.66
N ALA A 200 -4.90 4.33 10.99
CA ALA A 200 -5.79 3.70 10.02
C ALA A 200 -6.20 4.69 8.91
N THR A 201 -6.68 5.87 9.29
CA THR A 201 -7.13 6.92 8.35
C THR A 201 -5.99 7.56 7.55
N TYR A 202 -4.74 7.45 8.00
CA TYR A 202 -3.56 7.84 7.22
C TYR A 202 -3.34 6.92 6.01
N MET A 203 -3.54 5.62 6.18
CA MET A 203 -3.40 4.62 5.12
C MET A 203 -4.64 4.62 4.22
N ASP A 204 -5.83 4.59 4.83
CA ASP A 204 -7.12 4.54 4.15
C ASP A 204 -8.17 5.36 4.90
N ASN A 205 -8.66 6.43 4.27
CA ASN A 205 -9.66 7.30 4.88
C ASN A 205 -11.11 6.90 4.54
N ASP A 206 -11.29 5.89 3.67
CA ASP A 206 -12.61 5.43 3.22
C ASP A 206 -13.00 4.10 3.91
N ILE A 207 -12.61 3.91 5.17
CA ILE A 207 -12.92 2.72 5.97
C ILE A 207 -14.42 2.72 6.31
N ALA A 208 -15.10 1.59 6.04
CA ALA A 208 -16.51 1.43 6.34
C ALA A 208 -16.79 1.45 7.86
N GLY A 209 -17.81 2.18 8.28
CA GLY A 209 -18.22 2.26 9.68
C GLY A 209 -17.28 3.11 10.56
N GLN A 210 -16.39 3.89 9.98
CA GLN A 210 -15.55 4.87 10.69
C GLN A 210 -15.82 6.29 10.15
N PRO A 211 -15.78 7.31 11.03
CA PRO A 211 -15.83 8.68 10.58
C PRO A 211 -14.63 9.00 9.70
N ARG A 212 -14.82 9.84 8.68
CA ARG A 212 -13.71 10.25 7.81
C ARG A 212 -12.88 11.31 8.52
N ALA A 213 -11.56 11.22 8.40
CA ALA A 213 -10.68 12.29 8.83
C ALA A 213 -10.85 13.50 7.89
N LEU A 214 -11.24 14.63 8.48
CA LEU A 214 -11.42 15.90 7.81
C LEU A 214 -10.25 16.84 8.13
N GLN A 215 -9.87 17.66 7.16
CA GLN A 215 -8.98 18.79 7.37
C GLN A 215 -9.74 19.91 8.11
N LYS A 216 -9.02 20.92 8.63
CA LYS A 216 -9.64 22.10 9.27
C LYS A 216 -10.66 22.82 8.39
N SER A 217 -10.53 22.69 7.08
CA SER A 217 -11.46 23.23 6.08
C SER A 217 -12.71 22.38 5.84
N GLY A 218 -12.87 21.24 6.54
CA GLY A 218 -13.97 20.30 6.33
C GLY A 218 -13.78 19.35 5.13
N ARG A 219 -12.74 19.54 4.31
CA ARG A 219 -12.40 18.62 3.21
C ARG A 219 -11.84 17.29 3.76
N PRO A 220 -12.25 16.12 3.24
CA PRO A 220 -11.63 14.85 3.60
C PRO A 220 -10.12 14.81 3.26
N VAL A 221 -9.33 14.32 4.20
CA VAL A 221 -7.88 14.16 4.05
C VAL A 221 -7.59 13.10 2.98
N LYS A 222 -6.68 13.41 2.04
CA LYS A 222 -6.30 12.47 0.97
C LYS A 222 -5.23 11.47 1.45
N ALA A 223 -5.70 10.31 1.93
CA ALA A 223 -4.88 9.18 2.37
C ALA A 223 -4.06 8.52 1.25
N ILE A 224 -3.09 7.67 1.63
CA ILE A 224 -2.19 6.99 0.68
C ILE A 224 -2.97 6.14 -0.32
N ARG A 225 -3.94 5.32 0.14
CA ARG A 225 -4.76 4.47 -0.73
C ARG A 225 -5.52 5.29 -1.79
N ALA A 226 -6.05 6.45 -1.40
CA ALA A 226 -6.76 7.37 -2.30
C ALA A 226 -5.84 8.04 -3.33
N ARG A 227 -4.53 8.14 -3.06
CA ARG A 227 -3.54 8.59 -4.05
C ARG A 227 -3.22 7.51 -5.08
N LEU A 228 -3.27 6.24 -4.70
CA LEU A 228 -2.95 5.12 -5.58
C LEU A 228 -4.14 4.70 -6.46
N LYS A 229 -5.32 4.58 -5.85
CA LYS A 229 -6.57 4.15 -6.49
C LYS A 229 -7.28 5.31 -7.17
N GLY A 230 -8.13 4.99 -8.14
CA GLY A 230 -9.06 5.93 -8.77
C GLY A 230 -8.67 6.32 -10.18
N LYS A 231 -9.54 7.07 -10.87
CA LYS A 231 -9.31 7.53 -12.24
C LYS A 231 -8.11 8.48 -12.33
N GLU A 232 -8.01 9.38 -11.37
CA GLU A 232 -6.88 10.33 -11.20
C GLU A 232 -5.81 9.82 -10.22
N GLY A 233 -5.88 8.54 -9.82
CA GLY A 233 -4.88 7.93 -8.96
C GLY A 233 -3.59 7.65 -9.73
N ARG A 234 -2.49 7.40 -9.01
CA ARG A 234 -1.16 7.17 -9.61
C ARG A 234 -1.15 6.05 -10.65
N LEU A 235 -1.84 4.94 -10.39
CA LEU A 235 -1.78 3.78 -11.28
C LEU A 235 -2.38 4.09 -12.65
N ARG A 236 -3.59 4.65 -12.69
CA ARG A 236 -4.28 4.93 -13.95
C ARG A 236 -3.87 6.28 -14.55
N GLY A 237 -3.78 7.33 -13.73
CA GLY A 237 -3.57 8.70 -14.17
C GLY A 237 -2.12 9.12 -14.35
N ASN A 238 -1.14 8.38 -13.82
CA ASN A 238 0.28 8.74 -13.98
C ASN A 238 1.09 7.64 -14.66
N LEU A 239 0.81 6.36 -14.36
CA LEU A 239 1.55 5.24 -14.94
C LEU A 239 0.94 4.76 -16.27
N MET A 240 -0.38 4.58 -16.35
CA MET A 240 -1.04 4.12 -17.58
C MET A 240 -1.29 5.23 -18.60
N GLY A 241 -1.55 6.45 -18.14
CA GLY A 241 -1.83 7.60 -19.01
C GLY A 241 -1.14 8.85 -18.51
N LYS A 242 0.07 9.12 -19.00
CA LYS A 242 0.83 10.31 -18.63
C LYS A 242 0.60 11.42 -19.65
N ARG A 243 0.65 12.67 -19.19
CA ARG A 243 0.82 13.81 -20.10
C ARG A 243 2.18 13.71 -20.76
N VAL A 244 2.21 13.91 -22.07
CA VAL A 244 3.43 13.84 -22.88
C VAL A 244 3.76 15.22 -23.42
N ASP A 245 5.04 15.54 -23.40
CA ASP A 245 5.57 16.72 -24.07
C ASP A 245 5.63 16.47 -25.59
N PHE A 246 5.88 17.52 -26.39
CA PHE A 246 5.96 17.45 -27.86
C PHE A 246 4.69 16.93 -28.57
N SER A 247 3.52 17.28 -28.02
CA SER A 247 2.23 17.00 -28.65
C SER A 247 1.42 18.28 -28.84
N ALA A 248 0.57 18.31 -29.87
CA ALA A 248 -0.37 19.40 -30.11
C ALA A 248 -1.74 18.82 -30.52
N ARG A 249 -2.81 19.58 -30.28
CA ARG A 249 -4.18 19.22 -30.63
C ARG A 249 -4.88 20.42 -31.25
N THR A 250 -5.55 20.22 -32.38
CA THR A 250 -6.38 21.21 -33.07
C THR A 250 -7.58 20.52 -33.73
N VAL A 251 -8.55 21.32 -34.19
CA VAL A 251 -9.71 20.84 -34.97
C VAL A 251 -9.25 20.39 -36.36
N ILE A 252 -9.86 19.33 -36.88
CA ILE A 252 -9.57 18.77 -38.21
C ILE A 252 -10.49 19.40 -39.28
N THR A 253 -9.95 19.57 -40.49
CA THR A 253 -10.67 20.00 -41.70
C THR A 253 -10.19 19.14 -42.87
N GLY A 254 -11.09 18.77 -43.79
CA GLY A 254 -10.73 17.97 -44.97
C GLY A 254 -10.10 18.83 -46.07
N ASP A 255 -9.07 18.28 -46.74
CA ASP A 255 -8.43 18.86 -47.92
C ASP A 255 -8.22 17.76 -48.97
N ALA A 256 -8.76 17.96 -50.17
CA ALA A 256 -8.69 17.00 -51.27
C ALA A 256 -7.33 16.98 -51.99
N ASN A 257 -6.48 17.99 -51.76
CA ASN A 257 -5.17 18.10 -52.41
C ASN A 257 -4.05 17.36 -51.66
N LEU A 258 -4.33 16.84 -50.46
CA LEU A 258 -3.35 16.10 -49.66
C LEU A 258 -3.37 14.61 -50.01
N SER A 259 -2.19 14.00 -50.05
CA SER A 259 -2.05 12.55 -50.22
C SER A 259 -2.56 11.80 -48.98
N LEU A 260 -2.89 10.51 -49.13
CA LEU A 260 -3.41 9.68 -48.04
C LEU A 260 -2.50 9.60 -46.79
N HIS A 261 -1.19 9.75 -46.98
CA HIS A 261 -0.18 9.68 -45.92
C HIS A 261 0.23 11.05 -45.37
N GLU A 262 -0.32 12.14 -45.91
CA GLU A 262 0.03 13.50 -45.52
C GLU A 262 -0.95 14.08 -44.51
N VAL A 263 -0.47 15.00 -43.69
CA VAL A 263 -1.30 15.76 -42.76
C VAL A 263 -0.89 17.22 -42.79
N GLY A 264 -1.88 18.10 -42.99
CA GLY A 264 -1.66 19.54 -42.95
C GLY A 264 -1.37 20.00 -41.52
N VAL A 265 -0.16 20.50 -41.26
CA VAL A 265 0.23 21.05 -39.95
C VAL A 265 0.26 22.59 -40.03
N PRO A 266 -0.53 23.30 -39.22
CA PRO A 266 -0.49 24.76 -39.16
C PRO A 266 0.90 25.29 -38.79
N ARG A 267 1.33 26.39 -39.44
CA ARG A 267 2.63 27.02 -39.17
C ARG A 267 2.82 27.39 -37.70
N SER A 268 1.75 27.74 -36.98
CA SER A 268 1.80 28.02 -35.53
C SER A 268 2.22 26.81 -34.70
N ILE A 269 1.72 25.61 -35.04
CA ILE A 269 2.07 24.34 -34.40
C ILE A 269 3.47 23.91 -34.83
N ALA A 270 3.79 24.00 -36.13
CA ALA A 270 5.10 23.65 -36.67
C ALA A 270 6.24 24.50 -36.10
N ARG A 271 5.99 25.79 -35.82
CA ARG A 271 6.93 26.67 -35.10
C ARG A 271 7.04 26.34 -33.62
N THR A 272 6.10 25.58 -33.05
CA THR A 272 6.08 25.26 -31.62
C THR A 272 6.75 23.93 -31.32
N LEU A 273 6.40 22.89 -32.07
CA LEU A 273 6.97 21.55 -31.95
C LEU A 273 8.40 21.54 -32.53
N THR A 274 9.31 20.84 -31.86
CA THR A 274 10.71 20.74 -32.28
C THR A 274 11.13 19.29 -32.33
N TYR A 275 12.03 18.98 -33.25
CA TYR A 275 12.67 17.67 -33.36
C TYR A 275 14.18 17.83 -33.06
N PRO A 276 14.75 17.05 -32.12
CA PRO A 276 16.18 17.09 -31.87
C PRO A 276 16.93 16.35 -32.97
N GLU A 277 17.63 17.08 -33.84
CA GLU A 277 18.50 16.53 -34.87
C GLU A 277 19.96 16.70 -34.47
N THR A 278 20.75 15.63 -34.53
CA THR A 278 22.19 15.68 -34.24
C THR A 278 22.95 16.28 -35.43
N VAL A 279 23.91 17.15 -35.15
CA VAL A 279 24.74 17.77 -36.19
C VAL A 279 25.68 16.72 -36.77
N THR A 280 25.68 16.62 -38.09
CA THR A 280 26.54 15.76 -38.90
C THR A 280 27.17 16.60 -40.03
N PRO A 281 28.28 16.15 -40.63
CA PRO A 281 28.88 16.86 -41.77
C PRO A 281 27.92 17.09 -42.95
N TYR A 282 26.89 16.25 -43.09
CA TYR A 282 25.93 16.32 -44.19
C TYR A 282 24.81 17.35 -43.98
N ASN A 283 24.37 17.56 -42.73
CA ASN A 283 23.26 18.45 -42.41
C ASN A 283 23.70 19.81 -41.85
N ILE A 284 24.99 20.01 -41.60
CA ILE A 284 25.53 21.23 -40.97
C ILE A 284 25.11 22.52 -41.70
N GLY A 285 25.19 22.57 -43.03
CA GLY A 285 24.80 23.75 -43.81
C GLY A 285 23.31 24.08 -43.66
N LYS A 286 22.45 23.05 -43.70
CA LYS A 286 21.00 23.19 -43.52
C LYS A 286 20.66 23.62 -42.08
N LEU A 287 21.26 22.99 -41.08
CA LEU A 287 21.00 23.30 -39.68
C LEU A 287 21.48 24.72 -39.31
N HIS A 288 22.62 25.16 -39.86
CA HIS A 288 23.10 26.52 -39.69
C HIS A 288 22.09 27.55 -40.20
N GLN A 289 21.53 27.34 -41.40
CA GLN A 289 20.49 28.21 -41.96
C GLN A 289 19.21 28.24 -41.09
N LEU A 290 18.80 27.09 -40.52
CA LEU A 290 17.64 27.04 -39.62
C LEU A 290 17.87 27.80 -38.31
N VAL A 291 19.11 27.81 -37.81
CA VAL A 291 19.51 28.59 -36.64
C VAL A 291 19.53 30.09 -36.96
N GLU A 292 20.00 30.47 -38.14
CA GLU A 292 20.04 31.85 -38.62
C GLU A 292 18.63 32.44 -38.80
N ASN A 293 17.69 31.68 -39.37
CA ASN A 293 16.27 32.06 -39.48
C ASN A 293 15.59 32.21 -38.10
N GLY A 294 16.11 31.55 -37.08
CA GLY A 294 15.66 31.66 -35.70
C GLY A 294 14.28 31.03 -35.41
N PRO A 295 13.67 31.34 -34.25
CA PRO A 295 12.50 30.63 -33.73
C PRO A 295 11.15 31.15 -34.22
N ASN A 296 11.11 32.30 -34.90
CA ASN A 296 9.86 32.99 -35.29
C ASN A 296 9.47 32.71 -36.74
N GLU A 297 10.44 32.38 -37.60
CA GLU A 297 10.23 32.09 -39.00
C GLU A 297 10.25 30.57 -39.25
N HIS A 298 9.54 30.11 -40.28
CA HIS A 298 9.53 28.70 -40.69
C HIS A 298 10.02 28.62 -42.14
N PRO A 299 11.02 27.78 -42.46
CA PRO A 299 11.74 26.83 -41.58
C PRO A 299 12.75 27.48 -40.62
N GLY A 300 12.80 27.04 -39.36
CA GLY A 300 13.71 27.61 -38.34
C GLY A 300 13.92 26.70 -37.12
N ALA A 301 14.77 27.12 -36.18
CA ALA A 301 15.14 26.37 -34.98
C ALA A 301 14.89 27.17 -33.68
N LYS A 302 14.76 26.46 -32.55
CA LYS A 302 14.56 27.09 -31.22
C LYS A 302 15.74 27.00 -30.27
N TYR A 303 16.38 25.84 -30.25
CA TYR A 303 17.40 25.51 -29.26
C TYR A 303 18.60 24.90 -29.95
N VAL A 304 19.79 25.29 -29.50
CA VAL A 304 21.04 24.61 -29.82
C VAL A 304 21.55 23.97 -28.54
N ILE A 305 21.82 22.66 -28.58
CA ILE A 305 22.38 21.91 -27.45
C ILE A 305 23.82 21.60 -27.80
N ARG A 306 24.76 22.10 -27.01
CA ARG A 306 26.18 21.83 -27.17
C ARG A 306 26.56 20.47 -26.58
N ALA A 307 27.77 20.00 -26.87
CA ALA A 307 28.28 18.71 -26.39
C ALA A 307 28.38 18.62 -24.85
N ASP A 308 28.46 19.76 -24.16
CA ASP A 308 28.45 19.89 -22.70
C ASP A 308 27.04 19.77 -22.09
N GLY A 309 26.00 19.66 -22.92
CA GLY A 309 24.59 19.64 -22.48
C GLY A 309 24.01 21.03 -22.23
N THR A 310 24.78 22.10 -22.46
CA THR A 310 24.27 23.48 -22.32
C THR A 310 23.26 23.76 -23.42
N ARG A 311 22.05 24.15 -23.01
CA ARG A 311 20.95 24.51 -23.91
C ARG A 311 20.92 26.02 -24.13
N ILE A 312 21.12 26.43 -25.37
CA ILE A 312 21.04 27.84 -25.81
C ILE A 312 19.66 28.09 -26.41
N ASP A 313 18.91 29.04 -25.85
CA ASP A 313 17.62 29.48 -26.39
C ASP A 313 17.82 30.62 -27.41
N LEU A 314 17.47 30.37 -28.67
CA LEU A 314 17.64 31.32 -29.76
C LEU A 314 16.69 32.54 -29.67
N ARG A 315 15.68 32.51 -28.79
CA ARG A 315 14.79 33.67 -28.57
C ARG A 315 15.46 34.81 -27.83
N HIS A 316 16.37 34.49 -26.91
CA HIS A 316 16.97 35.45 -25.98
C HIS A 316 18.46 35.70 -26.25
N HIS A 317 19.08 34.88 -27.10
CA HIS A 317 20.49 35.01 -27.43
C HIS A 317 20.71 35.96 -28.61
N ARG A 318 21.36 37.11 -28.37
CA ARG A 318 21.59 38.19 -29.36
C ARG A 318 22.53 37.81 -30.53
N ARG A 319 23.13 36.62 -30.53
CA ARG A 319 24.10 36.19 -31.57
C ARG A 319 23.82 34.75 -32.02
N ALA A 320 22.73 34.55 -32.76
CA ALA A 320 22.41 33.25 -33.36
C ALA A 320 23.42 32.85 -34.47
N ALA A 321 24.02 33.83 -35.15
CA ALA A 321 24.94 33.61 -36.28
C ALA A 321 26.42 33.33 -35.91
N GLN A 322 26.78 33.30 -34.63
CA GLN A 322 28.15 33.00 -34.15
C GLN A 322 28.26 31.64 -33.43
N ILE A 323 27.20 30.83 -33.47
CA ILE A 323 27.07 29.56 -32.74
C ILE A 323 27.24 28.38 -33.69
#